data_AF-A0A962DTG2-F1
#
_entry.id   AF-A0A962DTG2-F1
#
_cell.length_a   1.000
_cell.length_b   1.000
_cell.length_c   1.000
_cell.angle_alpha   90.00
_cell.angle_beta   90.00
_cell.angle_gamma   90.00
#
_symmetry.space_group_name_H-M   'P 1'
#
loop_
_entity.id
_entity.type
_entity.pdbx_description
1 polymer ?
#
loop_
_entity_poly.entity_id
_entity_poly.type
_entity_poly.pdbx_seq_one_letter_code
_entity_poly.pdbx_strand_id
1 'polypeptide(L)' 'QVHAYLNVCPHAGRPLNWAPGRFLYAHGQLVCAAHGAAFRPEDGYCIGGPCRGESLRRVAISIEGDAVHLAGSADS' A
#
# COMPACT_ATOMS: atom_id res chain seq x y z
N GLN A 1 3.61 -12.65 7.26
CA GLN A 1 2.37 -12.72 6.46
C GLN A 1 2.54 -11.81 5.26
N VAL A 2 1.97 -12.17 4.10
CA VAL A 2 2.04 -11.33 2.89
C VAL A 2 0.76 -10.53 2.78
N HIS A 3 0.89 -9.23 2.51
CA HIS A 3 -0.24 -8.33 2.25
C HIS A 3 0.02 -7.61 0.94
N ALA A 4 -1.03 -7.43 0.14
CA ALA A 4 -0.96 -6.67 -1.10
C ALA A 4 -1.96 -5.51 -1.06
N TYR A 5 -1.52 -4.37 -1.60
CA TYR A 5 -2.29 -3.15 -1.67
C TYR A 5 -2.18 -2.55 -3.06
N LEU A 6 -3.23 -1.88 -3.50
CA LEU A 6 -3.17 -1.05 -4.69
C LEU A 6 -2.18 0.09 -4.44
N ASN A 7 -1.28 0.31 -5.39
CA ASN A 7 -0.29 1.38 -5.33
C ASN A 7 -0.92 2.75 -5.65
N VAL A 8 -1.89 3.18 -4.82
CA VAL A 8 -2.60 4.46 -4.94
C VAL A 8 -2.81 5.02 -3.53
N CYS A 9 -2.26 6.20 -3.28
CA CYS A 9 -2.45 6.93 -2.04
C CYS A 9 -3.86 7.54 -2.00
N PRO A 10 -4.68 7.26 -0.97
CA PRO A 10 -6.05 7.77 -0.89
C PRO A 10 -6.11 9.30 -0.81
N HIS A 11 -5.08 9.95 -0.25
CA HIS A 11 -4.99 11.41 -0.17
C HIS A 11 -5.23 12.14 -1.50
N ALA A 12 -4.58 11.69 -2.58
CA ALA A 12 -4.55 12.44 -3.85
C ALA A 12 -4.59 11.54 -5.09
N GLY A 13 -4.88 10.24 -4.92
CA GLY A 13 -4.94 9.27 -6.02
C GLY A 13 -3.60 9.02 -6.72
N ARG A 14 -2.47 9.42 -6.12
CA ARG A 14 -1.13 9.27 -6.72
C ARG A 14 -0.49 7.93 -6.35
N PRO A 15 0.37 7.36 -7.20
CA PRO A 15 1.21 6.24 -6.81
C PRO A 15 1.99 6.52 -5.53
N LEU A 16 2.06 5.55 -4.62
CA LEU A 16 2.81 5.68 -3.38
C LEU A 16 4.31 5.90 -3.68
N ASN A 17 4.83 5.29 -4.74
CA ASN A 17 6.22 5.34 -5.18
C ASN A 17 6.47 6.41 -6.26
N TRP A 18 5.69 7.50 -6.29
CA TRP A 18 5.77 8.53 -7.32
C TRP A 18 7.20 9.08 -7.56
N ALA A 19 8.02 9.18 -6.52
CA ALA A 19 9.38 9.72 -6.63
C ALA A 19 10.41 8.61 -6.95
N PRO A 20 11.17 8.73 -8.05
CA PRO A 20 12.22 7.77 -8.40
C PRO A 20 13.24 7.57 -7.27
N GLY A 21 13.64 6.32 -7.02
CA GLY A 21 14.64 5.97 -6.01
C GLY A 21 14.17 6.13 -4.55
N ARG A 22 12.91 6.50 -4.29
CA ARG A 22 12.35 6.54 -2.93
C ARG A 22 11.72 5.21 -2.56
N PHE A 23 12.21 4.64 -1.47
CA PHE A 23 11.68 3.41 -0.91
C PHE A 23 10.34 3.65 -0.24
N LEU A 24 9.42 2.70 -0.45
CA LEU A 24 8.08 2.72 0.13
C LEU A 24 8.05 2.34 1.61
N TYR A 25 9.17 2.01 2.24
CA TYR A 25 9.19 1.44 3.59
C TYR A 25 10.20 2.13 4.49
N ALA A 26 9.75 2.67 5.61
CA ALA A 26 10.58 3.29 6.63
C ALA A 26 10.00 3.04 8.02
N HIS A 27 10.85 2.71 9.00
CA HIS A 27 10.45 2.48 10.39
C HIS A 27 9.27 1.52 10.56
N GLY A 28 9.19 0.46 9.74
CA GLY A 28 8.10 -0.50 9.82
C GLY A 28 6.80 -0.07 9.14
N GLN A 29 6.81 1.02 8.37
CA GLN A 29 5.61 1.63 7.78
C GLN A 29 5.77 1.75 6.27
N LEU A 30 4.65 1.65 5.55
CA LEU A 30 4.60 2.05 4.15
C LEU A 30 4.50 3.59 4.06
N VAL A 31 5.35 4.25 3.28
CA VAL A 31 5.39 5.71 3.18
C VAL A 31 5.15 6.18 1.75
N CYS A 32 4.14 7.03 1.56
CA CYS A 32 3.89 7.72 0.31
C CYS A 32 5.02 8.71 0.03
N ALA A 33 5.77 8.46 -1.04
CA ALA A 33 6.88 9.26 -1.49
C ALA A 33 6.46 10.62 -2.08
N ALA A 34 5.18 10.99 -2.10
CA ALA A 34 4.75 12.34 -2.50
C ALA A 34 4.70 13.29 -1.29
N HIS A 35 3.79 13.02 -0.34
CA HIS A 35 3.49 13.92 0.79
C HIS A 35 3.66 13.27 2.17
N GLY A 36 4.30 12.09 2.24
CA GLY A 36 4.68 11.45 3.51
C GLY A 36 3.53 10.79 4.29
N ALA A 37 2.41 10.45 3.63
CA ALA A 37 1.40 9.62 4.26
C ALA A 37 2.00 8.25 4.66
N ALA A 38 1.78 7.82 5.91
CA ALA A 38 2.40 6.64 6.49
C ALA A 38 1.33 5.62 6.89
N PHE A 39 1.48 4.38 6.44
CA PHE A 39 0.49 3.31 6.58
C PHE A 39 1.09 2.10 7.31
N ARG A 40 0.25 1.46 8.12
CA ARG A 40 0.57 0.16 8.72
C ARG A 40 0.65 -0.93 7.66
N PRO A 41 1.70 -1.76 7.60
CA PRO A 41 1.80 -2.84 6.63
C PRO A 41 0.74 -3.92 6.80
N GLU A 42 0.23 -4.11 8.02
CA GLU A 42 -0.69 -5.19 8.39
C GLU A 42 -2.09 -4.95 7.81
N ASP A 43 -2.54 -3.69 7.80
CA ASP A 43 -3.88 -3.33 7.36
C ASP A 43 -4.04 -2.14 6.43
N GLY A 44 -2.93 -1.50 6.06
CA GLY A 44 -2.94 -0.36 5.16
C GLY A 44 -3.55 0.89 5.80
N TYR A 45 -3.84 0.89 7.10
CA TYR A 45 -4.41 2.05 7.79
C TYR A 45 -3.38 3.18 7.89
N CYS A 46 -3.78 4.38 7.50
CA CYS A 46 -2.95 5.57 7.53
C CYS A 46 -2.87 6.14 8.95
N ILE A 47 -1.67 6.08 9.53
CA ILE A 47 -1.36 6.55 10.88
C ILE A 47 -0.67 7.92 10.88
N GLY A 48 -0.27 8.45 9.72
CA GLY A 48 0.41 9.74 9.62
C GLY A 48 0.26 10.41 8.26
N GLY A 49 0.34 11.74 8.25
CA GLY A 49 0.24 12.55 7.04
C GLY A 49 -1.20 12.91 6.63
N PRO A 50 -1.39 13.42 5.40
CA PRO A 50 -2.62 14.11 4.99
C PRO A 50 -3.90 13.26 4.94
N CYS A 51 -3.79 11.94 4.76
CA CYS A 51 -4.94 11.03 4.72
C CYS A 51 -5.05 10.17 6.00
N ARG A 52 -4.62 10.68 7.16
CA ARG A 52 -4.75 9.95 8.44
C ARG A 52 -6.21 9.57 8.67
N GLY A 53 -6.46 8.29 9.00
CA GLY A 53 -7.81 7.76 9.16
C GLY A 53 -8.35 7.00 7.94
N GLU A 54 -7.75 7.19 6.77
CA GLU A 54 -8.06 6.40 5.57
C GLU A 54 -7.17 5.16 5.46
N SER A 55 -7.45 4.29 4.49
CA SER A 55 -6.69 3.04 4.29
C SER A 55 -6.32 2.80 2.83
N LEU A 56 -5.20 2.12 2.60
CA LEU A 56 -4.88 1.55 1.30
C LEU A 56 -5.89 0.46 0.94
N ARG A 57 -6.28 0.40 -0.35
CA ARG A 57 -7.15 -0.66 -0.85
C ARG A 57 -6.37 -1.97 -0.93
N ARG A 58 -6.81 -3.01 -0.22
CA ARG A 58 -6.22 -4.35 -0.31
C ARG A 58 -6.46 -4.98 -1.68
N VAL A 59 -5.51 -5.80 -2.10
CA VAL A 59 -5.61 -6.64 -3.29
C VAL A 59 -5.55 -8.09 -2.82
N ALA A 60 -6.48 -8.92 -3.31
CA ALA A 60 -6.50 -10.34 -2.97
C ALA A 60 -5.31 -11.05 -3.64
N ILE A 61 -4.68 -11.96 -2.89
CA ILE A 61 -3.52 -12.73 -3.36
C ILE A 61 -3.68 -14.20 -2.99
N SER A 62 -3.11 -15.08 -3.82
CA SER A 62 -2.83 -16.48 -3.46
C SER A 62 -1.32 -16.69 -3.37
N ILE A 63 -0.92 -17.62 -2.51
CA ILE A 63 0.48 -18.04 -2.34
C ILE A 63 0.57 -19.50 -2.76
N GLU A 64 1.40 -19.78 -3.76
CA GLU A 64 1.63 -21.11 -4.32
C GLU A 64 3.13 -21.41 -4.26
N GLY A 65 3.56 -22.17 -3.23
CA GLY A 65 4.98 -22.33 -2.92
C GLY A 65 5.61 -20.98 -2.58
N ASP A 66 6.64 -20.59 -3.34
CA ASP A 66 7.35 -19.32 -3.18
C ASP A 66 6.77 -18.19 -4.07
N ALA A 67 5.73 -18.48 -4.85
CA ALA A 67 5.11 -17.52 -5.75
C ALA A 67 3.92 -16.81 -5.08
N VAL A 68 3.80 -15.50 -5.33
CA VAL A 68 2.64 -14.68 -4.95
C VAL A 68 1.89 -14.28 -6.21
N HIS A 69 0.63 -14.66 -6.30
CA HIS A 69 -0.23 -14.35 -7.43
C HIS A 69 -1.31 -13.38 -6.99
N LEU A 70 -1.74 -12.50 -7.90
CA LEU A 70 -3.01 -11.81 -7.72
C LEU A 70 -4.12 -12.87 -7.81
N ALA A 71 -4.95 -12.97 -6.78
CA ALA A 71 -6.16 -13.75 -6.90
C ALA A 71 -7.04 -13.05 -7.95
N GLY A 72 -7.54 -13.79 -8.94
CA GLY A 72 -8.34 -13.24 -10.05
C GLY A 72 -9.40 -12.25 -9.54
N SER A 73 -9.60 -11.16 -10.25
CA SER A 73 -10.54 -10.12 -9.84
C SER A 73 -11.95 -10.70 -9.70
N ALA A 74 -12.50 -10.63 -8.49
CA ALA A 74 -13.93 -10.38 -8.38
C ALA A 74 -14.11 -8.91 -8.78
N ASP A 75 -14.10 -8.64 -10.09
CA ASP A 75 -14.54 -7.34 -10.59
C ASP A 75 -16.01 -7.17 -10.18
N SER A 76 -16.28 -6.08 -9.48
CA SER A 76 -17.61 -5.54 -9.19
C SER A 76 -17.52 -4.02 -9.29
#